data_AF-A0A8I1RSP9-F1
#
_entry.id   AF-A0A8I1RSP9-F1
#
_cell.length_a   1.000
_cell.length_b   1.000
_cell.length_c   1.000
_cell.angle_alpha   90.00
_cell.angle_beta   90.00
_cell.angle_gamma   90.00
#
_symmetry.space_group_name_H-M   'P 1'
#
loop_
_entity.id
_entity.type
_entity.pdbx_description
1 polymer ?
#
loop_
_entity_poly.entity_id
_entity_poly.type
_entity_poly.pdbx_seq_one_letter_code
_entity_poly.pdbx_strand_id
1 'polypeptide(L)'
;MGLFDFLRRKPRSVLGVLQSSPAFQQQKELFDAMSAMCEAGVDADEMPNSTGDYGLTATNPIPCRTVFGSTAYLGRLRAADGSKVAYERLGSTQSSISPHPIDIYEVKHPNDGSLATLFISPYQKRISAKAPRGFILAENSFAHASSQCIRLESIRLLFESIFPIVSESGDAMLDLHEMIFGAPNWDEDALMLTLRLIKFDVDGQTEERRLKDILEQDIIIGTVPLPRGPSVLSRSYREAVINLRHVVQHRFNLLDLNDVTPADLCFLDASKISRIWELADQ
;
A
#
# COMPACT_ATOMS: atom_id res chain seq x y z
N MET A 1 41.89 20.02 19.81
CA MET A 1 40.87 20.21 18.76
C MET A 1 41.38 19.55 17.49
N GLY A 2 40.76 18.45 17.05
CA GLY A 2 41.28 17.60 15.98
C GLY A 2 40.95 18.13 14.58
N LEU A 3 41.94 18.12 13.70
CA LEU A 3 41.94 18.67 12.33
C LEU A 3 41.25 17.78 11.27
N PHE A 4 40.33 16.88 11.67
CA PHE A 4 39.79 15.83 10.79
C PHE A 4 38.27 15.63 10.94
N ASP A 5 37.46 16.68 10.80
CA ASP A 5 35.99 16.55 10.89
C ASP A 5 35.23 17.21 9.71
N PHE A 6 35.88 17.39 8.55
CA PHE A 6 35.28 18.12 7.42
C PHE A 6 34.84 17.25 6.22
N LEU A 7 34.83 15.92 6.33
CA LEU A 7 34.47 15.03 5.20
C LEU A 7 33.36 14.02 5.52
N ARG A 8 32.36 14.39 6.30
CA ARG A 8 31.07 13.67 6.26
C ARG A 8 30.33 14.04 4.98
N ARG A 9 30.56 13.28 3.90
CA ARG A 9 29.73 13.31 2.70
C ARG A 9 28.27 13.10 3.14
N LYS A 10 27.41 14.10 2.91
CA LYS A 10 25.96 13.96 3.08
C LYS A 10 25.53 12.70 2.30
N PRO A 11 24.73 11.79 2.90
CA PRO A 11 24.23 10.65 2.17
C PRO A 11 23.48 11.16 0.94
N ARG A 12 23.85 10.70 -0.26
CA ARG A 12 23.13 11.05 -1.48
C ARG A 12 21.68 10.64 -1.28
N SER A 13 20.74 11.57 -1.47
CA SER A 13 19.33 11.22 -1.45
C SER A 13 19.07 10.16 -2.51
N VAL A 14 18.18 9.21 -2.22
CA VAL A 14 17.80 8.14 -3.16
C VAL A 14 17.37 8.74 -4.51
N LEU A 15 16.72 9.91 -4.48
CA LEU A 15 16.37 10.71 -5.65
C LEU A 15 17.59 11.17 -6.46
N GLY A 16 18.65 11.65 -5.80
CA GLY A 16 19.88 12.08 -6.47
C GLY A 16 20.67 10.92 -7.09
N VAL A 17 20.57 9.71 -6.53
CA VAL A 17 21.14 8.49 -7.13
C VAL A 17 20.30 8.03 -8.33
N LEU A 18 18.97 8.03 -8.22
CA LEU A 18 18.06 7.68 -9.31
C LEU A 18 18.18 8.63 -10.51
N GLN A 19 18.30 9.94 -10.26
CA GLN A 19 18.49 10.95 -11.31
C GLN A 19 19.82 10.78 -12.07
N SER A 20 20.82 10.16 -11.46
CA SER A 20 22.11 9.87 -12.09
C SER A 20 22.14 8.56 -12.89
N SER A 21 21.07 7.75 -12.83
CA SER A 21 20.95 6.52 -13.60
C SER A 21 20.67 6.83 -15.09
N PRO A 22 21.47 6.31 -16.03
CA PRO A 22 21.23 6.48 -17.46
C PRO A 22 19.86 5.95 -17.90
N ALA A 23 19.40 4.84 -17.31
CA ALA A 23 18.10 4.25 -17.62
C ALA A 23 16.94 5.15 -17.18
N PHE A 24 17.07 5.82 -16.03
CA PHE A 24 16.06 6.75 -15.53
C PHE A 24 16.00 8.03 -16.37
N GLN A 25 17.15 8.53 -16.83
CA GLN A 25 17.21 9.69 -17.73
C GLN A 25 16.53 9.39 -19.06
N GLN A 26 16.80 8.23 -19.67
CA GLN A 26 16.11 7.81 -20.91
C GLN A 26 14.59 7.69 -20.72
N GLN A 27 14.15 7.08 -19.61
CA GLN A 27 12.71 6.99 -19.31
C GLN A 27 12.07 8.36 -19.10
N LYS A 28 12.77 9.28 -18.44
CA LYS A 28 12.30 10.65 -18.24
C LYS A 28 12.19 11.41 -19.56
N GLU A 29 13.20 11.32 -20.42
CA GLU A 29 13.17 11.97 -21.74
C GLU A 29 12.04 11.44 -22.62
N LEU A 30 11.82 10.12 -22.63
CA LEU A 30 10.68 9.50 -23.32
C LEU A 30 9.35 10.00 -22.74
N PHE A 31 9.23 10.08 -21.42
CA PHE A 31 8.04 10.61 -20.76
C PHE A 31 7.79 12.09 -21.12
N ASP A 32 8.83 12.93 -21.07
CA ASP A 32 8.74 14.36 -21.38
C ASP A 32 8.35 14.56 -22.85
N ALA A 33 8.91 13.78 -23.78
CA ALA A 33 8.54 13.80 -25.19
C ALA A 33 7.07 13.37 -25.42
N MET A 34 6.61 12.31 -24.74
CA MET A 34 5.23 11.86 -24.82
C MET A 34 4.25 12.86 -24.20
N SER A 35 4.64 13.50 -23.10
CA SER A 35 3.87 14.53 -22.43
C SER A 35 3.69 15.75 -23.33
N ALA A 36 4.74 16.15 -24.07
CA ALA A 36 4.64 17.24 -25.05
C ALA A 36 3.63 16.95 -26.18
N MET A 37 3.50 15.70 -26.62
CA MET A 37 2.47 15.32 -27.60
C MET A 37 1.04 15.44 -27.06
N CYS A 38 0.86 15.39 -25.74
CA CYS A 38 -0.44 15.50 -25.09
C CYS A 38 -0.94 16.95 -24.96
N GLU A 39 -0.09 17.96 -25.22
CA GLU A 39 -0.44 19.39 -25.09
C GLU A 39 -1.50 19.85 -26.10
N ALA A 40 -1.64 19.14 -27.24
CA ALA A 40 -2.71 19.37 -28.21
C ALA A 40 -3.99 18.56 -27.89
N GLY A 41 -3.94 17.72 -26.86
CA GLY A 41 -5.02 16.82 -26.48
C GLY A 41 -6.16 17.52 -25.73
N VAL A 42 -7.21 16.73 -25.50
CA VAL A 42 -8.43 17.12 -24.82
C VAL A 42 -8.22 17.06 -23.30
N ASP A 43 -8.75 18.05 -22.60
CA ASP A 43 -8.81 18.10 -21.13
C ASP A 43 -10.25 17.84 -20.66
N ALA A 44 -10.81 16.71 -21.09
CA ALA A 44 -12.18 16.24 -20.84
C ALA A 44 -12.18 14.71 -20.64
N ASP A 45 -13.17 14.16 -19.94
CA ASP A 45 -13.30 12.71 -19.69
C ASP A 45 -13.84 12.01 -20.93
N GLU A 46 -14.38 12.80 -21.86
CA GLU A 46 -14.94 12.38 -23.13
C GLU A 46 -14.35 13.21 -24.25
N MET A 47 -14.09 12.55 -25.38
CA MET A 47 -13.64 13.24 -26.59
C MET A 47 -14.80 14.05 -27.20
N PRO A 48 -14.55 15.28 -27.70
CA PRO A 48 -15.56 16.07 -28.38
C PRO A 48 -16.05 15.37 -29.64
N ASN A 49 -17.35 15.45 -29.94
CA ASN A 49 -18.00 14.82 -31.10
C ASN A 49 -17.88 13.30 -31.17
N SER A 50 -17.62 12.63 -30.03
CA SER A 50 -17.58 11.18 -29.96
C SER A 50 -18.97 10.55 -30.21
N THR A 51 -18.98 9.36 -30.80
CA THR A 51 -20.20 8.60 -31.08
C THR A 51 -20.02 7.14 -30.68
N GLY A 52 -21.06 6.53 -30.14
CA GLY A 52 -21.03 5.15 -29.63
C GLY A 52 -20.71 5.07 -28.13
N ASP A 53 -20.57 3.84 -27.64
CA ASP A 53 -20.37 3.57 -26.22
C ASP A 53 -18.98 3.97 -25.75
N TYR A 54 -18.94 4.72 -24.64
CA TYR A 54 -17.73 5.25 -24.02
C TYR A 54 -16.74 4.13 -23.69
N GLY A 55 -15.54 4.23 -24.24
CA GLY A 55 -14.43 3.30 -24.07
C GLY A 55 -14.59 1.94 -24.75
N LEU A 56 -15.75 1.64 -25.33
CA LEU A 56 -16.06 0.35 -26.00
C LEU A 56 -16.03 0.46 -27.53
N THR A 57 -15.84 1.66 -28.07
CA THR A 57 -15.80 1.90 -29.52
C THR A 57 -14.61 2.80 -29.87
N ALA A 58 -14.03 2.60 -31.06
CA ALA A 58 -12.94 3.44 -31.55
C ALA A 58 -13.36 4.91 -31.79
N THR A 59 -14.66 5.16 -31.96
CA THR A 59 -15.27 6.49 -32.13
C THR A 59 -15.64 7.15 -30.80
N ASN A 60 -15.46 6.47 -29.67
CA ASN A 60 -15.59 7.05 -28.33
C ASN A 60 -14.52 6.47 -27.39
N PRO A 61 -13.23 6.74 -27.63
CA PRO A 61 -12.14 6.19 -26.81
C PRO A 61 -12.03 6.89 -25.46
N ILE A 62 -11.42 6.21 -24.49
CA ILE A 62 -11.10 6.74 -23.17
C ILE A 62 -9.89 7.69 -23.30
N PRO A 63 -10.02 8.98 -22.95
CA PRO A 63 -8.90 9.91 -22.97
C PRO A 63 -7.95 9.63 -21.79
N CYS A 64 -6.69 9.39 -22.12
CA CYS A 64 -5.61 9.16 -21.17
C CYS A 64 -4.39 10.01 -21.51
N ARG A 65 -3.65 10.41 -20.48
CA ARG A 65 -2.38 11.12 -20.63
C ARG A 65 -1.22 10.15 -20.66
N THR A 66 -0.56 10.02 -21.80
CA THR A 66 0.53 9.06 -22.07
C THR A 66 0.12 7.60 -21.88
N VAL A 67 1.00 6.68 -22.29
CA VAL A 67 0.81 5.24 -22.05
C VAL A 67 0.78 4.92 -20.56
N PHE A 68 1.51 5.66 -19.73
CA PHE A 68 1.47 5.50 -18.28
C PHE A 68 0.09 5.82 -17.70
N GLY A 69 -0.61 6.82 -18.26
CA GLY A 69 -1.97 7.14 -17.87
C GLY A 69 -2.95 6.04 -18.28
N SER A 70 -2.75 5.41 -19.44
CA SER A 70 -3.53 4.24 -19.86
C SER A 70 -3.37 3.07 -18.89
N THR A 71 -2.12 2.78 -18.48
CA THR A 71 -1.86 1.74 -17.48
C THR A 71 -2.48 2.08 -16.13
N ALA A 72 -2.38 3.34 -15.69
CA ALA A 72 -2.98 3.80 -14.45
C ALA A 72 -4.51 3.66 -14.47
N TYR A 73 -5.15 4.05 -15.58
CA TYR A 73 -6.59 3.92 -15.77
C TYR A 73 -7.04 2.44 -15.74
N LEU A 74 -6.39 1.57 -16.52
CA LEU A 74 -6.69 0.14 -16.54
C LEU A 74 -6.45 -0.54 -15.19
N GLY A 75 -5.43 -0.08 -14.44
CA GLY A 75 -5.20 -0.54 -13.06
C GLY A 75 -6.34 -0.21 -12.10
N ARG A 76 -7.11 0.86 -12.36
CA ARG A 76 -8.28 1.29 -11.56
C ARG A 76 -9.55 0.58 -11.95
N LEU A 77 -9.59 0.00 -13.14
CA LEU A 77 -10.79 -0.62 -13.65
C LEU A 77 -11.14 -1.87 -12.84
N ARG A 78 -12.42 -2.00 -12.52
CA ARG A 78 -13.03 -3.14 -11.84
C ARG A 78 -14.20 -3.64 -12.67
N ALA A 79 -14.43 -4.95 -12.62
CA ALA A 79 -15.63 -5.54 -13.18
C ALA A 79 -16.86 -5.13 -12.34
N ALA A 80 -18.07 -5.45 -12.82
CA ALA A 80 -19.32 -5.08 -12.16
C ALA A 80 -19.46 -5.67 -10.74
N ASP A 81 -18.76 -6.76 -10.45
CA ASP A 81 -18.69 -7.41 -9.13
C ASP A 81 -17.65 -6.77 -8.19
N GLY A 82 -16.90 -5.76 -8.65
CA GLY A 82 -15.84 -5.10 -7.90
C GLY A 82 -14.47 -5.78 -7.99
N SER A 83 -14.34 -6.88 -8.74
CA SER A 83 -13.06 -7.60 -8.90
C SER A 83 -12.09 -6.85 -9.83
N LYS A 84 -10.78 -7.07 -9.63
CA LYS A 84 -9.75 -6.47 -10.48
C LYS A 84 -9.69 -7.18 -11.83
N VAL A 85 -9.80 -6.42 -12.91
CA VAL A 85 -9.70 -6.97 -14.26
C VAL A 85 -8.25 -7.22 -14.67
N ALA A 86 -8.04 -8.27 -15.48
CA ALA A 86 -6.81 -8.46 -16.24
C ALA A 86 -6.93 -7.76 -17.59
N TYR A 87 -5.83 -7.23 -18.13
CA TYR A 87 -5.85 -6.55 -19.41
C TYR A 87 -4.60 -6.84 -20.24
N GLU A 88 -4.78 -6.90 -21.56
CA GLU A 88 -3.71 -7.15 -22.53
C GLU A 88 -3.88 -6.22 -23.73
N ARG A 89 -2.79 -5.64 -24.23
CA ARG A 89 -2.85 -4.73 -25.38
C ARG A 89 -2.88 -5.54 -26.68
N LEU A 90 -3.96 -5.43 -27.46
CA LEU A 90 -4.12 -6.11 -28.75
C LEU A 90 -3.44 -5.36 -29.90
N GLY A 91 -3.33 -4.03 -29.81
CA GLY A 91 -2.75 -3.22 -30.88
C GLY A 91 -3.22 -1.77 -30.84
N SER A 92 -3.23 -1.14 -32.02
CA SER A 92 -3.74 0.22 -32.20
C SER A 92 -4.53 0.35 -33.49
N THR A 93 -5.50 1.26 -33.51
CA THR A 93 -6.33 1.60 -34.66
C THR A 93 -6.37 3.11 -34.89
N GLN A 94 -6.83 3.53 -36.07
CA GLN A 94 -7.14 4.93 -36.36
C GLN A 94 -8.64 5.18 -36.20
N SER A 95 -9.01 6.44 -35.94
CA SER A 95 -10.40 6.86 -35.80
C SER A 95 -10.57 8.27 -36.33
N SER A 96 -11.78 8.61 -36.75
CA SER A 96 -12.13 9.96 -37.21
C SER A 96 -12.10 11.02 -36.10
N ILE A 97 -12.08 10.60 -34.83
CA ILE A 97 -12.16 11.48 -33.66
C ILE A 97 -10.79 11.98 -33.18
N SER A 98 -9.72 11.23 -33.48
CA SER A 98 -8.37 11.54 -32.99
C SER A 98 -7.38 11.51 -34.15
N PRO A 99 -6.52 12.55 -34.29
CA PRO A 99 -5.43 12.51 -35.26
C PRO A 99 -4.35 11.49 -34.88
N HIS A 100 -4.29 11.10 -33.61
CA HIS A 100 -3.36 10.11 -33.09
C HIS A 100 -3.99 8.71 -33.00
N PRO A 101 -3.19 7.64 -33.10
CA PRO A 101 -3.66 6.28 -32.92
C PRO A 101 -4.36 6.05 -31.58
N ILE A 102 -5.34 5.16 -31.59
CA ILE A 102 -6.06 4.70 -30.41
C ILE A 102 -5.61 3.28 -30.11
N ASP A 103 -5.23 3.03 -28.86
CA ASP A 103 -4.82 1.71 -28.39
C ASP A 103 -6.04 0.84 -28.08
N ILE A 104 -5.90 -0.46 -28.38
CA ILE A 104 -6.92 -1.47 -28.15
C ILE A 104 -6.43 -2.41 -27.05
N TYR A 105 -7.25 -2.59 -26.02
CA TYR A 105 -6.99 -3.47 -24.90
C TYR A 105 -8.11 -4.52 -24.78
N GLU A 106 -7.74 -5.78 -24.67
CA GLU A 106 -8.67 -6.81 -24.23
C GLU A 106 -8.70 -6.83 -22.71
N VAL A 107 -9.89 -6.81 -22.12
CA VAL A 107 -10.13 -6.88 -20.68
C VAL A 107 -10.76 -8.22 -20.36
N LYS A 108 -10.16 -8.96 -19.42
CA LYS A 108 -10.58 -10.30 -18.99
C LYS A 108 -10.95 -10.28 -17.52
N HIS A 109 -11.98 -11.05 -17.16
CA HIS A 109 -12.26 -11.34 -15.77
C HIS A 109 -11.29 -12.43 -15.28
N PRO A 110 -10.81 -12.39 -14.03
CA PRO A 110 -9.93 -13.44 -13.49
C PRO A 110 -10.55 -14.84 -13.55
N ASN A 111 -11.88 -14.93 -13.39
CA ASN A 111 -12.61 -16.20 -13.34
C ASN A 111 -13.44 -16.48 -14.62
N ASP A 112 -13.73 -15.45 -15.42
CA ASP A 112 -14.84 -15.49 -16.39
C ASP A 112 -14.48 -14.80 -17.71
N GLY A 113 -13.59 -15.43 -18.48
CA GLY A 113 -13.34 -15.12 -19.89
C GLY A 113 -13.04 -13.64 -20.26
N SER A 114 -13.16 -13.34 -21.55
CA SER A 114 -13.00 -11.98 -22.10
C SER A 114 -14.28 -11.18 -21.82
N LEU A 115 -14.15 -10.07 -21.09
CA LEU A 115 -15.25 -9.19 -20.71
C LEU A 115 -15.59 -8.21 -21.83
N ALA A 116 -14.58 -7.46 -22.29
CA ALA A 116 -14.76 -6.43 -23.30
C ALA A 116 -13.43 -6.01 -23.94
N THR A 117 -13.54 -5.37 -25.09
CA THR A 117 -12.43 -4.67 -25.74
C THR A 117 -12.54 -3.17 -25.49
N LEU A 118 -11.53 -2.59 -24.86
CA LEU A 118 -11.45 -1.17 -24.58
C LEU A 118 -10.57 -0.42 -25.59
N PHE A 119 -10.99 0.81 -25.88
CA PHE A 119 -10.29 1.73 -26.76
C PHE A 119 -9.79 2.92 -25.95
N ILE A 120 -8.48 3.16 -25.93
CA ILE A 120 -7.84 4.21 -25.13
C ILE A 120 -7.00 5.12 -26.03
N SER A 121 -7.14 6.43 -25.87
CA SER A 121 -6.29 7.41 -26.55
C SER A 121 -5.27 7.98 -25.56
N PRO A 122 -3.97 7.60 -25.64
CA PRO A 122 -2.93 8.05 -24.69
C PRO A 122 -2.35 9.44 -25.00
N TYR A 123 -2.99 10.23 -25.84
CA TYR A 123 -2.49 11.52 -26.34
C TYR A 123 -3.26 12.72 -25.79
N GLN A 124 -3.85 12.57 -24.60
CA GLN A 124 -4.78 13.55 -24.02
C GLN A 124 -4.19 14.25 -22.79
N LYS A 125 -4.74 15.40 -22.40
CA LYS A 125 -4.21 16.21 -21.29
C LYS A 125 -4.49 15.61 -19.91
N ARG A 126 -5.59 14.84 -19.80
CA ARG A 126 -6.02 14.21 -18.56
C ARG A 126 -6.20 12.70 -18.69
N ILE A 127 -6.18 12.04 -17.54
CA ILE A 127 -6.63 10.65 -17.40
C ILE A 127 -8.10 10.72 -17.01
N SER A 128 -8.96 10.10 -17.80
CA SER A 128 -10.39 10.10 -17.53
C SER A 128 -10.73 9.55 -16.14
N ALA A 129 -11.69 10.20 -15.47
CA ALA A 129 -12.31 9.69 -14.24
C ALA A 129 -13.62 8.93 -14.48
N LYS A 130 -14.08 8.80 -15.74
CA LYS A 130 -15.33 8.13 -16.11
C LYS A 130 -15.07 6.66 -16.42
N ALA A 131 -15.94 5.76 -15.95
CA ALA A 131 -15.89 4.34 -16.29
C ALA A 131 -16.73 4.00 -17.54
N PRO A 132 -16.29 3.06 -18.40
CA PRO A 132 -17.12 2.48 -19.45
C PRO A 132 -18.29 1.69 -18.86
N ARG A 133 -19.35 1.53 -19.65
CA ARG A 133 -20.57 0.83 -19.22
C ARG A 133 -20.25 -0.60 -18.80
N GLY A 134 -20.76 -1.00 -17.63
CA GLY A 134 -20.52 -2.35 -17.08
C GLY A 134 -19.23 -2.48 -16.26
N PHE A 135 -18.46 -1.40 -16.12
CA PHE A 135 -17.26 -1.35 -15.30
C PHE A 135 -17.39 -0.29 -14.21
N ILE A 136 -16.60 -0.47 -13.15
CA ILE A 136 -16.47 0.47 -12.05
C ILE A 136 -15.04 0.99 -12.06
N LEU A 137 -14.86 2.30 -11.93
CA LEU A 137 -13.54 2.88 -11.75
C LEU A 137 -13.29 3.02 -10.25
N ALA A 138 -12.33 2.29 -9.70
CA ALA A 138 -11.93 2.48 -8.32
C ALA A 138 -11.41 3.91 -8.14
N GLU A 139 -11.84 4.59 -7.08
CA GLU A 139 -11.31 5.92 -6.73
C GLU A 139 -9.78 5.86 -6.53
N ASN A 140 -9.28 4.70 -6.08
CA ASN A 140 -7.88 4.50 -5.70
C ASN A 140 -7.27 3.32 -6.47
N SER A 141 -6.38 3.57 -7.43
CA SER A 141 -5.45 2.52 -7.82
C SER A 141 -4.09 3.08 -8.20
N PHE A 142 -3.08 2.58 -7.48
CA PHE A 142 -1.64 2.58 -7.72
C PHE A 142 -0.90 3.90 -8.03
N ALA A 143 -1.54 4.96 -8.53
CA ALA A 143 -0.90 6.28 -8.76
C ALA A 143 -1.14 7.26 -7.60
N HIS A 144 -2.22 7.07 -6.85
CA HIS A 144 -2.33 7.49 -5.47
C HIS A 144 -2.56 6.23 -4.65
N ALA A 145 -1.48 5.61 -4.18
CA ALA A 145 -1.58 5.31 -2.76
C ALA A 145 -1.76 6.70 -2.14
N SER A 146 -2.98 7.02 -1.69
CA SER A 146 -3.20 8.19 -0.87
C SER A 146 -2.08 8.18 0.18
N SER A 147 -1.62 9.34 0.65
CA SER A 147 -0.62 9.31 1.72
C SER A 147 -1.09 8.35 2.83
N GLN A 148 -2.41 8.25 3.07
CA GLN A 148 -3.05 7.23 3.90
C GLN A 148 -2.75 5.76 3.50
N CYS A 149 -2.84 5.35 2.24
CA CYS A 149 -2.56 3.96 1.85
C CYS A 149 -1.07 3.59 1.96
N ILE A 150 -0.13 4.44 1.55
CA ILE A 150 1.31 4.24 1.85
C ILE A 150 1.56 4.25 3.36
N ARG A 151 0.85 5.12 4.12
CA ARG A 151 0.90 5.21 5.59
C ARG A 151 0.51 3.88 6.23
N LEU A 152 -0.65 3.33 5.87
CA LEU A 152 -1.20 2.09 6.41
C LEU A 152 -0.30 0.89 6.07
N GLU A 153 0.13 0.78 4.81
CA GLU A 153 0.98 -0.32 4.37
C GLU A 153 2.36 -0.27 5.06
N SER A 154 2.92 0.94 5.26
CA SER A 154 4.21 1.09 5.97
C SER A 154 4.12 0.66 7.44
N ILE A 155 3.01 0.96 8.12
CA ILE A 155 2.80 0.51 9.50
C ILE A 155 2.58 -1.00 9.52
N ARG A 156 1.76 -1.52 8.59
CA ARG A 156 1.49 -2.95 8.44
C ARG A 156 2.79 -3.74 8.30
N LEU A 157 3.67 -3.33 7.38
CA LEU A 157 4.96 -3.97 7.15
C LEU A 157 5.87 -3.95 8.37
N LEU A 158 5.82 -2.89 9.21
CA LEU A 158 6.59 -2.87 10.45
C LEU A 158 6.08 -3.90 11.46
N PHE A 159 4.78 -4.02 11.63
CA PHE A 159 4.20 -5.00 12.54
C PHE A 159 4.38 -6.44 12.01
N GLU A 160 4.18 -6.68 10.71
CA GLU A 160 4.49 -7.96 10.05
C GLU A 160 5.99 -8.31 10.10
N SER A 161 6.90 -7.34 10.31
CA SER A 161 8.32 -7.63 10.51
C SER A 161 8.65 -8.16 11.90
N ILE A 162 7.77 -7.92 12.88
CA ILE A 162 7.97 -8.29 14.29
C ILE A 162 7.24 -9.57 14.62
N PHE A 163 6.02 -9.71 14.11
CA PHE A 163 5.19 -10.90 14.29
C PHE A 163 5.43 -11.91 13.17
N PRO A 164 5.38 -13.22 13.45
CA PRO A 164 5.13 -13.83 14.76
C PRO A 164 6.36 -13.82 15.70
N ILE A 165 6.12 -13.64 17.00
CA ILE A 165 7.16 -13.73 18.04
C ILE A 165 6.99 -15.06 18.76
N VAL A 166 8.03 -15.91 18.69
CA VAL A 166 8.08 -17.18 19.42
C VAL A 166 8.96 -17.03 20.65
N SER A 167 8.54 -17.65 21.76
CA SER A 167 9.33 -17.80 22.99
C SER A 167 10.61 -18.62 22.73
N GLU A 168 11.67 -18.38 23.49
CA GLU A 168 12.93 -19.13 23.37
C GLU A 168 12.75 -20.62 23.72
N SER A 169 11.86 -20.93 24.66
CA SER A 169 11.45 -22.29 25.03
C SER A 169 10.50 -22.93 24.00
N GLY A 170 9.94 -22.17 23.06
CA GLY A 170 8.99 -22.65 22.06
C GLY A 170 7.60 -23.03 22.60
N ASP A 171 7.33 -22.71 23.86
CA ASP A 171 6.08 -22.93 24.60
C ASP A 171 4.99 -21.89 24.31
N ALA A 172 5.33 -20.77 23.67
CA ALA A 172 4.37 -19.75 23.30
C ALA A 172 4.75 -19.02 22.01
N MET A 173 3.73 -18.59 21.27
CA MET A 173 3.85 -17.77 20.08
C MET A 173 2.79 -16.68 20.10
N LEU A 174 3.21 -15.43 19.92
CA LEU A 174 2.32 -14.30 19.70
C LEU A 174 2.28 -13.97 18.22
N ASP A 175 1.07 -13.96 17.66
CA ASP A 175 0.80 -13.66 16.26
C ASP A 175 -0.12 -12.44 16.15
N LEU A 176 -0.04 -11.74 15.01
CA LEU A 176 -0.93 -10.63 14.67
C LEU A 176 -1.99 -11.15 13.70
N HIS A 177 -3.21 -11.36 14.19
CA HIS A 177 -4.30 -11.89 13.37
C HIS A 177 -4.87 -10.83 12.45
N GLU A 178 -5.15 -9.64 13.01
CA GLU A 178 -5.75 -8.54 12.26
C GLU A 178 -5.25 -7.18 12.76
N MET A 179 -5.24 -6.20 11.87
CA MET A 179 -4.90 -4.82 12.16
C MET A 179 -5.93 -3.89 11.52
N ILE A 180 -6.63 -3.11 12.33
CA ILE A 180 -7.70 -2.21 11.92
C ILE A 180 -7.36 -0.78 12.35
N PHE A 181 -7.55 0.17 11.44
CA PHE A 181 -7.43 1.60 11.71
C PHE A 181 -8.81 2.23 11.83
N GLY A 182 -9.00 3.03 12.87
CA GLY A 182 -10.29 3.59 13.25
C GLY A 182 -11.11 2.57 14.05
N ALA A 183 -11.44 2.92 15.30
CA ALA A 183 -12.41 2.17 16.09
C ALA A 183 -13.70 3.00 16.22
N PRO A 184 -14.89 2.38 16.27
CA PRO A 184 -16.17 3.08 16.23
C PRO A 184 -16.38 4.13 17.35
N ASN A 185 -15.56 4.10 18.40
CA ASN A 185 -15.58 5.05 19.53
C ASN A 185 -14.29 5.90 19.67
N TRP A 186 -13.34 5.83 18.72
CA TRP A 186 -12.03 6.49 18.79
C TRP A 186 -11.72 7.25 17.50
N ASP A 187 -10.68 8.10 17.53
CA ASP A 187 -10.24 8.88 16.37
C ASP A 187 -9.91 8.01 15.14
N GLU A 188 -10.02 8.58 13.93
CA GLU A 188 -9.67 7.91 12.66
C GLU A 188 -8.21 7.40 12.62
N ASP A 189 -7.34 8.03 13.42
CA ASP A 189 -5.91 7.69 13.53
C ASP A 189 -5.61 6.67 14.65
N ALA A 190 -6.64 6.11 15.29
CA ALA A 190 -6.48 5.07 16.31
C ALA A 190 -6.17 3.70 15.69
N LEU A 191 -5.16 3.03 16.23
CA LEU A 191 -4.75 1.70 15.78
C LEU A 191 -5.29 0.62 16.73
N MET A 192 -6.03 -0.34 16.18
CA MET A 192 -6.50 -1.55 16.87
C MET A 192 -5.79 -2.77 16.29
N LEU A 193 -5.17 -3.58 17.15
CA LEU A 193 -4.54 -4.83 16.79
C LEU A 193 -5.30 -5.99 17.42
N THR A 194 -5.59 -7.02 16.65
CA THR A 194 -6.09 -8.30 17.14
C THR A 194 -4.91 -9.24 17.26
N LEU A 195 -4.40 -9.41 18.49
CA LEU A 195 -3.28 -10.31 18.77
C LEU A 195 -3.80 -11.69 19.18
N ARG A 196 -3.12 -12.72 18.69
CA ARG A 196 -3.38 -14.12 19.03
C ARG A 196 -2.18 -14.71 19.74
N LEU A 197 -2.32 -15.01 21.03
CA LEU A 197 -1.32 -15.75 21.80
C LEU A 197 -1.66 -17.25 21.74
N ILE A 198 -0.76 -18.02 21.17
CA ILE A 198 -0.84 -19.47 21.05
C ILE A 198 0.12 -20.08 22.06
N LYS A 199 -0.41 -20.89 22.99
CA LYS A 199 0.38 -21.63 23.97
C LYS A 199 0.55 -23.07 23.49
N PHE A 200 1.78 -23.55 23.54
CA PHE A 200 2.16 -24.92 23.21
C PHE A 200 2.62 -25.65 24.47
N ASP A 201 2.23 -26.91 24.58
CA ASP A 201 2.82 -27.86 25.49
C ASP A 201 3.94 -28.59 24.73
N VAL A 202 5.18 -28.45 25.20
CA VAL A 202 6.37 -29.02 24.56
C VAL A 202 6.82 -30.21 25.38
N ASP A 203 6.66 -31.41 24.83
CA ASP A 203 7.09 -32.64 25.50
C ASP A 203 8.63 -32.77 25.41
N GLY A 204 9.30 -32.76 26.57
CA GLY A 204 10.76 -32.71 26.69
C GLY A 204 11.50 -33.97 26.19
N GLN A 205 10.78 -35.00 25.74
CA GLN A 205 11.36 -36.24 25.21
C GLN A 205 11.22 -36.38 23.68
N THR A 206 10.27 -35.70 23.04
CA THR A 206 9.90 -35.90 21.63
C THR A 206 9.88 -34.64 20.77
N GLU A 207 10.10 -33.45 21.35
CA GLU A 207 9.94 -32.13 20.67
C GLU A 207 8.55 -31.92 20.01
N GLU A 208 7.56 -32.76 20.32
CA GLU A 208 6.21 -32.61 19.81
C GLU A 208 5.53 -31.40 20.48
N ARG A 209 5.10 -30.44 19.66
CA ARG A 209 4.35 -29.26 20.11
C ARG A 209 2.86 -29.56 20.06
N ARG A 210 2.21 -29.64 21.21
CA ARG A 210 0.75 -29.77 21.30
C ARG A 210 0.13 -28.44 21.60
N LEU A 211 -0.90 -28.07 20.86
CA LEU A 211 -1.65 -26.85 21.12
C LEU A 211 -2.32 -26.96 22.49
N LYS A 212 -1.93 -26.09 23.44
CA LYS A 212 -2.51 -26.04 24.77
C LYS A 212 -3.68 -25.06 24.82
N ASP A 213 -3.49 -23.85 24.29
CA ASP A 213 -4.47 -22.78 24.38
C ASP A 213 -4.28 -21.74 23.26
N ILE A 214 -5.35 -21.04 22.90
CA ILE A 214 -5.33 -19.91 21.98
C ILE A 214 -6.13 -18.77 22.62
N LEU A 215 -5.45 -17.67 22.90
CA LEU A 215 -6.06 -16.45 23.42
C LEU A 215 -6.01 -15.36 22.37
N GLU A 216 -7.16 -14.84 21.98
CA GLU A 216 -7.29 -13.70 21.08
C GLU A 216 -7.73 -12.48 21.86
N GLN A 217 -7.09 -11.34 21.61
CA GLN A 217 -7.41 -10.09 22.27
C GLN A 217 -7.24 -8.91 21.33
N ASP A 218 -8.25 -8.06 21.29
CA ASP A 218 -8.20 -6.76 20.64
C ASP A 218 -7.55 -5.73 21.57
N ILE A 219 -6.49 -5.10 21.08
CA ILE A 219 -5.70 -4.11 21.81
C ILE A 219 -5.66 -2.81 21.01
N ILE A 220 -6.05 -1.73 21.66
CA ILE A 220 -5.99 -0.38 21.09
C ILE A 220 -4.66 0.25 21.50
N ILE A 221 -3.79 0.54 20.53
CA ILE A 221 -2.46 1.14 20.75
C ILE A 221 -2.53 2.68 20.84
N GLY A 222 -3.70 3.26 20.56
CA GLY A 222 -3.95 4.69 20.61
C GLY A 222 -3.63 5.40 19.28
N THR A 223 -3.47 6.71 19.35
CA THR A 223 -3.27 7.59 18.19
C THR A 223 -1.84 7.47 17.68
N VAL A 224 -1.67 6.95 16.46
CA VAL A 224 -0.35 6.91 15.83
C VAL A 224 0.03 8.35 15.42
N PRO A 225 1.21 8.88 15.84
CA PRO A 225 1.65 10.21 15.42
C PRO A 225 2.00 10.18 13.93
N LEU A 226 0.99 10.42 13.11
CA LEU A 226 1.12 10.42 11.67
C LEU A 226 1.68 11.78 11.20
N PRO A 227 2.73 11.78 10.37
CA PRO A 227 3.24 13.02 9.79
C PRO A 227 2.19 13.63 8.85
N ARG A 228 2.02 14.96 8.90
CA ARG A 228 1.09 15.74 8.06
C ARG A 228 1.47 15.81 6.57
N GLY A 229 2.26 14.86 6.06
CA GLY A 229 2.78 14.85 4.69
C GLY A 229 3.15 13.45 4.18
N PRO A 230 3.65 13.32 2.94
CA PRO A 230 3.98 12.05 2.29
C PRO A 230 5.23 11.34 2.87
N SER A 231 5.62 11.66 4.10
CA SER A 231 6.93 11.35 4.66
C SER A 231 6.82 10.31 5.76
N VAL A 232 7.29 9.09 5.51
CA VAL A 232 8.04 8.21 6.43
C VAL A 232 7.76 8.38 7.94
N LEU A 233 7.17 7.35 8.57
CA LEU A 233 7.04 7.22 10.04
C LEU A 233 8.28 7.72 10.78
N SER A 234 8.07 8.44 11.90
CA SER A 234 9.19 8.99 12.67
C SER A 234 10.17 7.88 13.06
N ARG A 235 11.46 8.23 13.10
CA ARG A 235 12.51 7.27 13.50
C ARG A 235 12.23 6.70 14.90
N SER A 236 11.77 7.56 15.81
CA SER A 236 11.36 7.18 17.17
C SER A 236 10.23 6.15 17.15
N TYR A 237 9.21 6.32 16.30
CA TYR A 237 8.12 5.35 16.15
C TYR A 237 8.63 3.98 15.68
N ARG A 238 9.51 3.97 14.66
CA ARG A 238 10.11 2.73 14.15
C ARG A 238 10.94 2.01 15.20
N GLU A 239 11.77 2.75 15.92
CA GLU A 239 12.60 2.20 16.99
C GLU A 239 11.74 1.66 18.13
N ALA A 240 10.67 2.36 18.53
CA ALA A 240 9.73 1.89 19.55
C ALA A 240 9.04 0.58 19.15
N VAL A 241 8.56 0.50 17.90
CA VAL A 241 7.91 -0.71 17.37
C VAL A 241 8.90 -1.86 17.27
N ILE A 242 10.12 -1.66 16.75
CA ILE A 242 11.16 -2.70 16.70
C ILE A 242 11.55 -3.17 18.11
N ASN A 243 11.66 -2.25 19.06
CA ASN A 243 11.96 -2.58 20.46
C ASN A 243 10.85 -3.39 21.13
N LEU A 244 9.60 -3.29 20.67
CA LEU A 244 8.49 -4.10 21.17
C LEU A 244 8.77 -5.59 21.03
N ARG A 245 9.46 -6.02 19.96
CA ARG A 245 9.90 -7.41 19.82
C ARG A 245 10.77 -7.86 20.99
N HIS A 246 11.78 -7.07 21.32
CA HIS A 246 12.70 -7.37 22.41
C HIS A 246 12.00 -7.35 23.78
N VAL A 247 11.04 -6.44 23.97
CA VAL A 247 10.24 -6.37 25.20
C VAL A 247 9.36 -7.60 25.34
N VAL A 248 8.66 -8.02 24.28
CA VAL A 248 7.80 -9.20 24.30
C VAL A 248 8.63 -10.48 24.54
N GLN A 249 9.77 -10.63 23.86
CA GLN A 249 10.69 -11.76 24.09
C GLN A 249 11.20 -11.80 25.54
N HIS A 250 11.61 -10.66 26.08
CA HIS A 250 12.06 -10.59 27.47
C HIS A 250 10.92 -10.91 28.46
N ARG A 251 9.67 -10.53 28.13
CA ARG A 251 8.50 -10.84 28.97
C ARG A 251 8.07 -12.30 28.88
N PHE A 252 8.22 -12.94 27.71
CA PHE A 252 8.02 -14.39 27.59
C PHE A 252 8.93 -15.16 28.56
N ASN A 253 10.15 -14.69 28.77
CA ASN A 253 11.10 -15.32 29.68
C ASN A 253 10.84 -15.01 31.17
N LEU A 254 10.10 -13.95 31.49
CA LEU A 254 9.89 -13.49 32.87
C LEU A 254 8.51 -13.81 33.45
N LEU A 255 7.47 -13.85 32.62
CA LEU A 255 6.09 -14.02 33.06
C LEU A 255 5.68 -15.49 32.99
N ASP A 256 4.89 -15.93 33.97
CA ASP A 256 4.28 -17.26 33.94
C ASP A 256 3.17 -17.29 32.89
N LEU A 257 3.40 -18.01 31.81
CA LEU A 257 2.52 -18.08 30.64
C LEU A 257 1.10 -18.57 30.95
N ASN A 258 0.83 -19.14 32.13
CA ASN A 258 -0.50 -19.61 32.48
C ASN A 258 -1.50 -18.45 32.70
N ASP A 259 -1.07 -17.32 33.26
CA ASP A 259 -1.94 -16.18 33.63
C ASP A 259 -1.72 -14.91 32.79
N VAL A 260 -1.03 -15.02 31.66
CA VAL A 260 -0.65 -13.88 30.83
C VAL A 260 -1.65 -13.64 29.70
N THR A 261 -2.09 -12.39 29.55
CA THR A 261 -2.87 -11.95 28.38
C THR A 261 -1.96 -11.37 27.29
N PRO A 262 -2.39 -11.36 26.02
CA PRO A 262 -1.67 -10.66 24.95
C PRO A 262 -1.35 -9.19 25.29
N ALA A 263 -2.25 -8.50 26.01
CA ALA A 263 -2.03 -7.13 26.46
C ALA A 263 -0.85 -7.01 27.44
N ASP A 264 -0.71 -7.96 28.38
CA ASP A 264 0.37 -7.95 29.40
C ASP A 264 1.75 -8.19 28.79
N LEU A 265 1.82 -8.83 27.61
CA LEU A 265 3.05 -9.04 26.86
C LEU A 265 3.48 -7.77 26.11
N CYS A 266 2.52 -7.03 25.57
CA CYS A 266 2.81 -5.88 24.70
C CYS A 266 2.87 -4.54 25.45
N PHE A 267 2.06 -4.33 26.50
CA PHE A 267 1.89 -3.03 27.13
C PHE A 267 1.95 -3.14 28.66
N LEU A 268 2.67 -2.24 29.33
CA LEU A 268 2.89 -2.29 30.79
C LEU A 268 1.74 -1.64 31.58
N ASP A 269 0.85 -0.90 30.90
CA ASP A 269 -0.25 -0.19 31.54
C ASP A 269 -1.17 0.41 30.46
N ALA A 270 -2.47 0.09 30.47
CA ALA A 270 -3.46 0.75 29.60
C ALA A 270 -3.50 2.28 29.83
N SER A 271 -2.99 2.74 30.98
CA SER A 271 -2.89 4.15 31.37
C SER A 271 -1.64 4.89 30.84
N LYS A 272 -0.64 4.17 30.29
CA LYS A 272 0.65 4.74 29.83
C LYS A 272 0.88 4.62 28.33
N ILE A 273 -0.12 4.18 27.58
CA ILE A 273 -0.10 4.18 26.12
C ILE A 273 0.20 5.59 25.59
N SER A 274 -0.33 6.64 26.22
CA SER A 274 -0.01 8.03 25.86
C SER A 274 1.44 8.45 26.08
N ARG A 275 2.15 7.90 27.08
CA ARG A 275 3.46 8.42 27.52
C ARG A 275 4.65 7.92 26.70
N ILE A 276 4.55 6.77 26.04
CA ILE A 276 5.60 6.32 25.11
C ILE A 276 5.58 7.20 23.84
N TRP A 277 4.40 7.68 23.45
CA TRP A 277 4.22 8.52 22.27
C TRP A 277 4.46 10.01 22.54
N GLU A 278 4.16 10.52 23.75
CA GLU A 278 4.46 11.92 24.14
C GLU A 278 5.97 12.24 24.17
N LEU A 279 6.84 11.26 24.43
CA LEU A 279 8.29 11.44 24.42
C LEU A 279 8.90 11.46 23.01
N ALA A 280 8.15 11.05 22.00
CA ALA A 280 8.59 11.06 20.60
C ALA A 280 8.37 12.43 19.90
N ASP A 281 7.65 13.35 20.56
CA ASP A 281 7.33 14.70 20.09
C ASP A 281 8.22 15.81 20.71
N GLN A 282 9.23 15.45 21.53
CA GLN A 282 10.27 16.36 22.03
C GLN A 282 11.60 16.17 21.29
#